data_AF-A0A7S0VX36-F1
#
_entry.id   AF-A0A7S0VX36-F1
#
_cell.length_a   1.000
_cell.length_b   1.000
_cell.length_c   1.000
_cell.angle_alpha   90.00
_cell.angle_beta   90.00
_cell.angle_gamma   90.00
#
_symmetry.space_group_name_H-M   'P 1'
#
loop_
_entity.id
_entity.type
_entity.pdbx_description
1 polymer ?
#
loop_
_entity_poly.entity_id
_entity_poly.type
_entity_poly.pdbx_seq_one_letter_code
_entity_poly.pdbx_strand_id
1 'polypeptide(L)'
;KFDVFLLNRVTSGRPLQTLAWNLLHHYGLSKLFAMDWDRLRNFLAHVESQYQANPYHCAIHAADVLQSTHFFLHTYNLATHLQAVDVLALLLAAVVHDIDHDGKSNEFHKQSLTDIALRHNNRSVLENHHLSSIFCDMQARPEIDILR
;
A
#
# COMPACT_ATOMS: atom_id res chain seq x y z
N LYS A 1 10.00 -15.77 -12.88
CA LYS A 1 10.68 -14.58 -12.32
C LYS A 1 9.80 -13.37 -12.62
N PHE A 2 9.38 -12.62 -11.60
CA PHE A 2 8.61 -11.39 -11.75
C PHE A 2 9.56 -10.22 -12.07
N ASP A 3 9.12 -9.28 -12.92
CA ASP A 3 9.86 -8.06 -13.28
C ASP A 3 8.96 -6.84 -13.03
N VAL A 4 9.16 -6.20 -11.87
CA VAL A 4 8.37 -5.04 -11.45
C VAL A 4 8.63 -3.81 -12.32
N PHE A 5 9.81 -3.69 -12.92
CA PHE A 5 10.14 -2.57 -13.81
C PHE A 5 9.43 -2.75 -15.16
N LEU A 6 9.34 -3.98 -15.67
CA LEU A 6 8.52 -4.27 -16.83
C LEU A 6 7.04 -3.97 -16.54
N LEU A 7 6.52 -4.40 -15.38
CA LEU A 7 5.16 -4.09 -14.97
C LEU A 7 4.90 -2.57 -14.97
N ASN A 8 5.81 -1.78 -14.40
CA ASN A 8 5.72 -0.32 -14.40
C ASN A 8 5.65 0.25 -15.83
N ARG A 9 6.47 -0.25 -16.76
CA ARG A 9 6.46 0.20 -18.17
C ARG A 9 5.13 -0.13 -18.86
N VAL A 10 4.66 -1.37 -18.76
CA VAL A 10 3.45 -1.82 -19.48
C VAL A 10 2.15 -1.27 -18.90
N THR A 11 2.17 -0.82 -17.64
CA THR A 11 1.01 -0.18 -16.98
C THR A 11 1.00 1.35 -17.12
N SER A 12 2.00 1.91 -17.81
CA SER A 12 2.20 3.36 -17.97
C SER A 12 2.39 4.07 -16.62
N GLY A 13 3.28 3.54 -15.78
CA GLY A 13 3.60 4.12 -14.48
C GLY A 13 2.62 3.77 -13.37
N ARG A 14 1.82 2.71 -13.55
CA ARG A 14 0.76 2.32 -12.60
C ARG A 14 0.88 0.87 -12.12
N PRO A 15 2.08 0.44 -11.66
CA PRO A 15 2.34 -0.96 -11.31
C PRO A 15 1.58 -1.40 -10.06
N LEU A 16 1.44 -0.54 -9.05
CA LEU A 16 0.89 -0.88 -7.75
C LEU A 16 -0.61 -1.12 -7.85
N GLN A 17 -1.37 -0.17 -8.41
CA GLN A 17 -2.82 -0.33 -8.50
C GLN A 17 -3.21 -1.51 -9.39
N THR A 18 -2.44 -1.75 -10.46
CA THR A 18 -2.69 -2.86 -11.40
C THR A 18 -2.47 -4.19 -10.72
N LEU A 19 -1.36 -4.34 -10.01
CA LEU A 19 -1.03 -5.58 -9.29
C LEU A 19 -1.99 -5.82 -8.13
N ALA A 20 -2.30 -4.78 -7.34
CA ALA A 20 -3.22 -4.87 -6.21
C ALA A 20 -4.62 -5.32 -6.65
N TRP A 21 -5.15 -4.73 -7.73
CA TRP A 21 -6.42 -5.14 -8.32
C TRP A 21 -6.40 -6.63 -8.70
N ASN A 22 -5.36 -7.05 -9.42
CA ASN A 22 -5.22 -8.44 -9.85
C ASN A 22 -5.13 -9.42 -8.67
N LEU A 23 -4.39 -9.08 -7.61
CA LEU A 23 -4.22 -9.95 -6.45
C LEU A 23 -5.48 -10.02 -5.59
N LEU A 24 -6.17 -8.91 -5.35
CA LEU A 24 -7.45 -8.90 -4.63
C LEU A 24 -8.49 -9.77 -5.35
N HIS A 25 -8.48 -9.77 -6.69
CA HIS A 25 -9.32 -10.67 -7.49
C HIS A 25 -8.83 -12.13 -7.43
N HIS A 26 -7.52 -12.37 -7.54
CA HIS A 26 -6.92 -13.71 -7.48
C HIS A 26 -7.29 -14.46 -6.19
N TYR A 27 -7.29 -13.77 -5.05
CA TYR A 27 -7.70 -14.34 -3.75
C TYR A 27 -9.22 -14.30 -3.50
N GLY A 28 -10.02 -13.78 -4.44
CA GLY A 28 -11.47 -13.66 -4.30
C GLY A 28 -11.93 -12.67 -3.21
N LEU A 29 -11.04 -11.81 -2.72
CA LEU A 29 -11.27 -10.97 -1.54
C LEU A 29 -12.29 -9.87 -1.81
N SER A 30 -12.25 -9.25 -2.99
CA SER A 30 -13.22 -8.19 -3.34
C SER A 30 -14.66 -8.70 -3.29
N LYS A 31 -14.91 -9.92 -3.79
CA LYS A 31 -16.21 -10.57 -3.70
C LYS A 31 -16.56 -11.01 -2.28
N LEU A 32 -15.60 -11.62 -1.57
CA LEU A 32 -15.82 -12.15 -0.22
C LEU A 32 -16.20 -11.05 0.77
N PHE A 33 -15.57 -9.88 0.67
CA PHE A 33 -15.84 -8.72 1.53
C PHE A 33 -16.84 -7.73 0.93
N ALA A 34 -17.52 -8.09 -0.17
CA ALA A 34 -18.50 -7.26 -0.85
C ALA A 34 -18.02 -5.82 -1.13
N MET A 35 -16.74 -5.69 -1.53
CA MET A 35 -16.13 -4.39 -1.82
C MET A 35 -16.79 -3.74 -3.03
N ASP A 36 -17.15 -2.47 -2.91
CA ASP A 36 -17.59 -1.66 -4.05
C ASP A 36 -16.43 -1.47 -5.05
N TRP A 37 -16.67 -1.81 -6.31
CA TRP A 37 -15.65 -1.81 -7.35
C TRP A 37 -15.14 -0.40 -7.70
N ASP A 38 -16.03 0.59 -7.68
CA ASP A 38 -15.66 1.98 -7.97
C ASP A 38 -14.83 2.54 -6.82
N ARG A 39 -15.21 2.30 -5.56
CA ARG A 39 -14.42 2.69 -4.40
C ARG A 39 -13.07 2.00 -4.37
N LEU A 40 -13.00 0.70 -4.67
CA LEU A 40 -11.73 -0.02 -4.72
C LEU A 40 -10.80 0.55 -5.81
N ARG A 41 -11.34 0.85 -7.00
CA ARG A 41 -10.57 1.48 -8.08
C ARG A 41 -10.04 2.85 -7.64
N ASN A 42 -10.90 3.68 -7.05
CA ASN A 42 -10.54 5.02 -6.60
C ASN A 42 -9.50 4.96 -5.47
N PHE A 43 -9.66 4.04 -4.52
CA PHE A 43 -8.71 3.81 -3.43
C PHE A 43 -7.32 3.43 -3.95
N LEU A 44 -7.22 2.45 -4.85
CA LEU A 44 -5.94 2.01 -5.39
C LEU A 44 -5.25 3.12 -6.22
N ALA A 45 -6.02 3.87 -7.00
CA ALA A 45 -5.51 5.03 -7.74
C ALA A 45 -5.04 6.14 -6.80
N HIS A 46 -5.80 6.41 -5.73
CA HIS A 46 -5.42 7.36 -4.70
C HIS A 46 -4.11 6.96 -4.01
N VAL A 47 -4.03 5.72 -3.51
CA VAL A 47 -2.82 5.20 -2.84
C VAL A 47 -1.58 5.31 -3.74
N GLU A 48 -1.69 4.88 -5.01
CA GLU A 48 -0.55 4.97 -5.93
C GLU A 48 -0.13 6.43 -6.18
N SER A 49 -1.07 7.37 -6.20
CA SER A 49 -0.75 8.80 -6.34
C SER A 49 -0.02 9.39 -5.12
N GLN A 50 -0.10 8.75 -3.96
CA GLN A 50 0.62 9.19 -2.75
C GLN A 50 2.09 8.75 -2.76
N TYR A 51 2.50 7.87 -3.68
CA TYR A 51 3.91 7.53 -3.84
C TYR A 51 4.62 8.58 -4.69
N GLN A 52 5.52 9.34 -4.07
CA GLN A 52 6.31 10.35 -4.74
C GLN A 52 7.33 9.73 -5.70
N ALA A 53 7.86 10.54 -6.64
CA ALA A 53 8.90 10.13 -7.59
C ALA A 53 10.29 10.01 -6.94
N ASN A 54 10.37 9.31 -5.80
CA ASN A 54 11.62 9.02 -5.12
C ASN A 54 12.43 7.96 -5.90
N PRO A 55 13.77 7.98 -5.81
CA PRO A 55 14.59 6.94 -6.42
C PRO A 55 14.30 5.51 -5.95
N TYR A 56 13.75 5.34 -4.74
CA TYR A 56 13.45 4.04 -4.15
C TYR A 56 12.01 3.93 -3.61
N HIS A 57 11.66 4.67 -2.55
CA HIS A 57 10.31 4.66 -1.92
C HIS A 57 9.24 5.29 -2.82
N CYS A 58 8.91 4.60 -3.91
CA CYS A 58 7.95 4.96 -4.94
C CYS A 58 6.99 3.79 -5.20
N ALA A 59 6.01 3.97 -6.09
CA ALA A 59 5.01 2.95 -6.39
C ALA A 59 5.59 1.63 -6.90
N ILE A 60 6.76 1.66 -7.55
CA ILE A 60 7.47 0.45 -8.00
C ILE A 60 7.90 -0.38 -6.79
N HIS A 61 8.47 0.25 -5.76
CA HIS A 61 8.87 -0.42 -4.52
C HIS A 61 7.66 -1.05 -3.81
N ALA A 62 6.57 -0.31 -3.67
CA ALA A 62 5.33 -0.84 -3.09
C ALA A 62 4.78 -2.04 -3.88
N ALA A 63 4.85 -2.01 -5.21
CA ALA A 63 4.44 -3.13 -6.06
C ALA A 63 5.35 -4.36 -5.88
N ASP A 64 6.65 -4.15 -5.69
CA ASP A 64 7.62 -5.23 -5.42
C ASP A 64 7.39 -5.88 -4.06
N VAL A 65 7.13 -5.07 -3.02
CA VAL A 65 6.74 -5.56 -1.68
C VAL A 65 5.42 -6.32 -1.75
N LEU A 66 4.42 -5.81 -2.47
CA LEU A 66 3.15 -6.49 -2.67
C LEU A 66 3.32 -7.85 -3.38
N GLN A 67 4.14 -7.91 -4.43
CA GLN A 67 4.42 -9.17 -5.12
C GLN A 67 5.16 -10.16 -4.21
N SER A 68 6.11 -9.67 -3.41
CA SER A 68 6.83 -10.48 -2.43
C SER A 68 5.90 -11.04 -1.35
N THR A 69 4.98 -10.22 -0.83
CA THR A 69 3.91 -10.69 0.08
C THR A 69 3.05 -11.77 -0.57
N HIS A 70 2.64 -11.57 -1.82
CA HIS A 70 1.93 -12.60 -2.58
C HIS A 70 2.75 -13.89 -2.76
N PHE A 71 4.06 -13.78 -3.04
CA PHE A 71 4.94 -14.93 -3.14
C PHE A 71 4.95 -15.74 -1.84
N PHE A 72 5.04 -15.08 -0.69
CA PHE A 72 4.96 -15.77 0.60
C PHE A 72 3.59 -16.44 0.83
N LEU A 73 2.51 -15.71 0.55
CA LEU A 73 1.14 -16.21 0.69
C LEU A 73 0.87 -17.44 -0.20
N HIS A 74 1.37 -17.42 -1.44
CA HIS A 74 1.08 -18.43 -2.46
C HIS A 74 2.10 -19.58 -2.44
N THR A 75 3.40 -19.30 -2.57
CA THR A 75 4.44 -20.33 -2.75
C THR A 75 4.68 -21.13 -1.47
N TYR A 76 4.59 -20.51 -0.29
CA TYR A 76 4.69 -21.21 0.99
C TYR A 76 3.33 -21.63 1.56
N ASN A 77 2.26 -21.49 0.77
CA ASN A 77 0.92 -21.88 1.17
C ASN A 77 0.44 -21.24 2.49
N LEU A 78 0.94 -20.04 2.83
CA LEU A 78 0.55 -19.35 4.06
C LEU A 78 -0.91 -18.92 4.02
N ALA A 79 -1.46 -18.63 2.84
CA ALA A 79 -2.86 -18.23 2.69
C ALA A 79 -3.85 -19.31 3.19
N THR A 80 -3.49 -20.60 3.20
CA THR A 80 -4.36 -21.66 3.73
C THR A 80 -4.33 -21.78 5.25
N HIS A 81 -3.36 -21.13 5.90
CA HIS A 81 -3.18 -21.14 7.35
C HIS A 81 -3.68 -19.83 8.00
N LEU A 82 -4.19 -18.91 7.19
CA LEU A 82 -4.64 -17.58 7.59
C LEU A 82 -6.14 -17.43 7.33
N GLN A 83 -6.79 -16.54 8.08
CA GLN A 83 -8.14 -16.13 7.75
C GLN A 83 -8.11 -15.21 6.53
N ALA A 84 -9.22 -15.14 5.79
CA ALA A 84 -9.30 -14.27 4.62
C ALA A 84 -9.05 -12.78 4.96
N VAL A 85 -9.41 -12.35 6.18
CA VAL A 85 -9.14 -10.99 6.66
C VAL A 85 -7.65 -10.75 6.89
N ASP A 86 -6.89 -11.75 7.31
CA ASP A 86 -5.43 -11.64 7.48
C ASP A 86 -4.76 -11.50 6.11
N VAL A 87 -5.20 -12.29 5.12
CA VAL A 87 -4.71 -12.18 3.74
C VAL A 87 -5.02 -10.80 3.17
N LEU A 88 -6.23 -10.30 3.37
CA LEU A 88 -6.60 -8.95 2.97
C LEU A 88 -5.72 -7.89 3.66
N ALA A 89 -5.55 -7.99 4.98
CA ALA A 89 -4.75 -7.06 5.75
C ALA A 89 -3.28 -7.04 5.30
N LEU A 90 -2.69 -8.20 5.01
CA LEU A 90 -1.32 -8.31 4.50
C LEU A 90 -1.15 -7.63 3.13
N LEU A 91 -2.10 -7.84 2.21
CA LEU A 91 -2.07 -7.20 0.89
C LEU A 91 -2.26 -5.68 1.00
N LEU A 92 -3.24 -5.23 1.80
CA LEU A 92 -3.48 -3.80 2.01
C LEU A 92 -2.30 -3.13 2.72
N ALA A 93 -1.71 -3.78 3.74
CA ALA A 93 -0.52 -3.27 4.42
C ALA A 93 0.63 -3.07 3.43
N ALA A 94 0.93 -4.06 2.58
CA ALA A 94 1.96 -3.91 1.56
C ALA A 94 1.69 -2.74 0.59
N VAL A 95 0.42 -2.56 0.21
CA VAL A 95 -0.04 -1.48 -0.68
C VAL A 95 0.16 -0.09 -0.07
N VAL A 96 -0.02 0.08 1.24
CA VAL A 96 -0.01 1.40 1.89
C VAL A 96 1.23 1.69 2.75
N HIS A 97 2.14 0.74 2.95
CA HIS A 97 3.15 0.83 4.02
C HIS A 97 4.10 2.02 3.94
N ASP A 98 4.29 2.61 2.76
CA ASP A 98 5.27 3.67 2.48
C ASP A 98 4.63 4.88 1.74
N ILE A 99 3.31 5.06 1.83
CA ILE A 99 2.63 6.18 1.16
C ILE A 99 3.12 7.54 1.69
N ASP A 100 3.22 8.55 0.83
CA ASP A 100 3.68 9.89 1.22
C ASP A 100 5.09 9.90 1.88
N HIS A 101 5.93 8.92 1.55
CA HIS A 101 7.34 8.93 1.94
C HIS A 101 8.08 10.04 1.17
N ASP A 102 8.82 10.91 1.88
CA ASP A 102 9.51 12.09 1.29
C ASP A 102 10.96 11.81 0.84
N GLY A 103 11.38 10.55 0.97
CA GLY A 103 12.71 10.05 0.59
C GLY A 103 13.76 10.19 1.68
N LYS A 104 13.38 10.62 2.89
CA LYS A 104 14.29 10.79 4.03
C LYS A 104 14.02 9.73 5.10
N SER A 105 14.98 9.56 6.01
CA SER A 105 14.86 8.57 7.08
C SER A 105 14.17 9.13 8.31
N ASN A 106 13.65 8.24 9.16
CA ASN A 106 13.17 8.58 10.50
C ASN A 106 14.19 9.42 11.29
N GLU A 107 15.49 9.15 11.15
CA GLU A 107 16.54 9.88 11.85
C GLU A 107 16.66 11.34 11.36
N PHE A 108 16.56 11.57 10.04
CA PHE A 108 16.53 12.91 9.49
C PHE A 108 15.36 13.72 10.09
N HIS A 109 14.17 13.14 10.15
CA HIS A 109 12.98 13.80 10.67
C HIS A 109 13.11 14.19 12.15
N LYS A 110 13.72 13.32 12.95
CA LYS A 110 13.99 13.57 14.38
C LYS A 110 15.01 14.67 14.57
N GLN A 111 16.14 14.60 13.87
CA GLN A 111 17.22 15.59 13.98
C GLN A 111 16.79 16.97 13.47
N SER A 112 15.94 16.99 12.44
CA SER A 112 15.44 18.24 11.84
C SER A 112 14.17 18.77 12.50
N LEU A 113 13.67 18.10 13.57
CA LEU A 113 12.45 18.47 14.31
C LEU A 113 11.24 18.74 13.40
N THR A 114 11.07 17.91 12.36
CA THR A 114 9.97 18.07 11.40
C THR A 114 8.60 17.89 12.06
N ASP A 115 7.55 18.47 11.48
CA ASP A 115 6.19 18.37 12.03
C ASP A 115 5.72 16.94 12.26
N ILE A 116 6.04 16.01 11.34
CA ILE A 116 5.69 14.58 11.50
C ILE A 116 6.46 13.95 12.67
N ALA A 117 7.71 14.35 12.92
CA ALA A 117 8.49 13.87 14.04
C ALA A 117 7.93 14.35 15.38
N LEU A 118 7.55 15.63 15.45
CA LEU A 118 6.91 16.21 16.62
C LEU A 118 5.55 15.56 16.88
N ARG A 119 4.71 15.41 15.84
CA ARG A 119 3.38 14.77 15.92
C ARG A 119 3.45 13.34 16.46
N HIS A 120 4.45 12.58 16.03
CA HIS A 120 4.62 11.18 16.44
C HIS A 120 5.62 11.01 17.60
N ASN A 121 5.99 12.08 18.29
CA ASN A 121 6.90 12.06 19.45
C ASN A 121 8.18 11.25 19.20
N ASN A 122 8.76 11.38 18.01
CA ASN A 122 9.95 10.64 17.55
C ASN A 122 9.84 9.10 17.58
N ARG A 123 8.63 8.54 17.65
CA ARG A 123 8.37 7.08 17.64
C ARG A 123 7.82 6.65 16.29
N SER A 124 8.53 5.76 15.61
CA SER A 124 8.15 5.20 14.29
C SER A 124 7.51 6.27 13.40
N VAL A 125 8.27 7.34 13.12
CA VAL A 125 7.73 8.63 12.65
C VAL A 125 7.05 8.45 11.29
N LEU A 126 7.76 7.86 10.33
CA LEU A 126 7.26 7.58 8.99
C LEU A 126 6.17 6.51 9.01
N GLU A 127 6.35 5.44 9.77
CA GLU A 127 5.38 4.34 9.80
C GLU A 127 4.03 4.77 10.38
N ASN A 128 4.04 5.60 11.43
CA ASN A 128 2.81 6.21 11.95
C ASN A 128 2.24 7.25 10.97
N HIS A 129 3.09 7.99 10.26
CA HIS A 129 2.67 8.95 9.25
C HIS A 129 1.92 8.23 8.12
N HIS A 130 2.52 7.22 7.49
CA HIS A 130 1.91 6.41 6.42
C HIS A 130 0.52 5.88 6.83
N LEU A 131 0.43 5.29 8.03
CA LEU A 131 -0.80 4.73 8.56
C LEU A 131 -1.86 5.81 8.81
N SER A 132 -1.48 6.91 9.47
CA SER A 132 -2.43 7.98 9.78
C SER A 132 -2.93 8.70 8.53
N SER A 133 -2.07 8.91 7.53
CA SER A 133 -2.41 9.55 6.26
C SER A 133 -3.50 8.76 5.53
N ILE A 134 -3.37 7.45 5.36
CA ILE A 134 -4.38 6.66 4.62
C ILE A 134 -5.73 6.62 5.34
N PHE A 135 -5.74 6.50 6.66
CA PHE A 135 -6.99 6.47 7.41
C PHE A 135 -7.69 7.83 7.44
N CYS A 136 -6.93 8.92 7.59
CA CYS A 136 -7.47 10.29 7.47
C CYS A 136 -8.07 10.51 6.07
N ASP A 137 -7.37 10.07 5.04
CA ASP A 137 -7.79 10.15 3.65
C ASP A 137 -9.11 9.41 3.39
N MET A 138 -9.23 8.18 3.87
CA MET A 138 -10.47 7.39 3.76
C MET A 138 -11.63 8.01 4.55
N GLN A 139 -11.35 8.57 5.73
CA GLN A 139 -12.37 9.24 6.53
C GLN A 139 -12.89 10.51 5.86
N ALA A 140 -12.01 11.27 5.21
CA ALA A 140 -12.34 12.52 4.53
C ALA A 140 -13.01 12.30 3.15
N ARG A 141 -12.75 11.18 2.49
CA ARG A 141 -13.21 10.87 1.14
C ARG A 141 -13.95 9.52 1.09
N PRO A 142 -15.29 9.52 1.28
CA PRO A 142 -16.09 8.30 1.27
C PRO A 142 -15.97 7.48 -0.03
N GLU A 143 -15.60 8.11 -1.14
CA GLU A 143 -15.40 7.48 -2.45
C GLU A 143 -14.13 6.61 -2.54
N ILE A 144 -13.23 6.67 -1.55
CA ILE A 144 -12.07 5.78 -1.41
C ILE A 144 -12.12 4.92 -0.13
N ASP A 145 -13.16 5.04 0.67
CA ASP A 145 -13.32 4.25 1.89
C ASP A 145 -13.78 2.82 1.55
N ILE A 146 -12.81 1.92 1.40
CA ILE A 146 -13.01 0.50 1.08
C ILE A 146 -13.46 -0.35 2.28
N LEU A 147 -13.57 0.24 3.47
CA LEU A 147 -13.99 -0.46 4.70
C LEU A 147 -15.45 -0.17 5.09
N ARG A 148 -16.17 0.61 4.28
CA ARG A 148 -17.59 0.97 4.46
C ARG A 148 -18.55 0.14 3.62
#